data_AF-A0A520DJT8-F1
#
_entry.id   AF-A0A520DJT8-F1
#
_cell.length_a   1.000
_cell.length_b   1.000
_cell.length_c   1.000
_cell.angle_alpha   90.00
_cell.angle_beta   90.00
_cell.angle_gamma   90.00
#
_symmetry.space_group_name_H-M   'P 1'
#
loop_
_entity.id
_entity.type
_entity.pdbx_description
1 polymer ?
#
loop_
_entity_poly.entity_id
_entity_poly.type
_entity_poly.pdbx_seq_one_letter_code
_entity_poly.pdbx_strand_id
1 'polypeptide(L)'
;MDSNASTLHQHNCLNCNSEVIKNYCANCGQKLSTHRYSLKHFVEHDFVHGVWHVDKGVLYTIKELFTRPGNSVREFIQGKRARLFNFVTLIVLILAISGLLAPYQQLRLVDIMPQSIKDTMNTIDKFSTKYPKVVILILI
;
A
#
# COMPACT_ATOMS: atom_id res chain seq x y z
N MET A 1 16.48 -46.43 -2.76
CA MET A 1 17.02 -45.67 -1.61
C MET A 1 17.90 -44.57 -2.18
N ASP A 2 17.52 -43.33 -2.41
CA ASP A 2 16.24 -42.61 -2.34
C ASP A 2 16.28 -41.47 -3.36
N SER A 3 15.07 -41.12 -3.78
CA SER A 3 14.68 -40.27 -4.90
C SER A 3 14.80 -38.76 -4.58
N ASN A 4 14.83 -37.97 -5.66
CA ASN A 4 14.51 -36.53 -5.75
C ASN A 4 15.64 -35.52 -5.51
N ALA A 5 16.40 -35.33 -6.60
CA ALA A 5 16.82 -34.00 -7.02
C ALA A 5 15.58 -33.10 -7.25
N SER A 6 15.30 -32.18 -6.32
CA SER A 6 14.34 -31.09 -6.48
C SER A 6 15.07 -29.74 -6.47
N THR A 7 15.45 -29.30 -7.68
CA THR A 7 15.56 -27.89 -8.13
C THR A 7 15.86 -26.83 -7.07
N LEU A 8 17.14 -26.65 -6.73
CA LEU A 8 17.64 -25.45 -6.05
C LEU A 8 17.64 -24.27 -7.04
N HIS A 9 16.49 -23.61 -7.20
CA HIS A 9 16.43 -22.31 -7.86
C HIS A 9 17.09 -21.28 -6.93
N GLN A 10 18.39 -21.07 -7.13
CA GLN A 10 19.23 -20.13 -6.39
C GLN A 10 18.81 -18.69 -6.76
N HIS A 11 17.74 -18.19 -6.13
CA HIS A 11 17.31 -16.81 -6.28
C HIS A 11 18.01 -15.95 -5.23
N ASN A 12 18.91 -15.08 -5.69
CA ASN A 12 19.50 -14.05 -4.84
C ASN A 12 18.40 -13.13 -4.29
N CYS A 13 18.51 -12.74 -3.01
CA CYS A 13 17.55 -11.84 -2.38
C CYS A 13 17.54 -10.47 -3.07
N LEU A 14 16.38 -9.97 -3.48
CA LEU A 14 16.26 -8.65 -4.15
C LEU A 14 16.65 -7.46 -3.25
N ASN A 15 16.63 -7.63 -1.92
CA ASN A 15 16.98 -6.57 -0.98
C ASN A 15 18.46 -6.55 -0.57
N CYS A 16 19.11 -7.70 -0.39
CA CYS A 16 20.49 -7.76 0.11
C CYS A 16 21.43 -8.62 -0.74
N ASN A 17 20.96 -9.15 -1.88
CA ASN A 17 21.69 -10.03 -2.80
C ASN A 17 22.32 -11.29 -2.18
N SER A 18 22.01 -11.62 -0.92
CA SER A 18 22.46 -12.87 -0.33
C SER A 18 21.74 -14.05 -0.97
N GLU A 19 22.41 -15.19 -1.03
CA GLU A 19 21.82 -16.45 -1.44
C GLU A 19 20.63 -16.81 -0.53
N VAL A 20 19.50 -17.19 -1.13
CA VAL A 20 18.31 -17.60 -0.38
C VAL A 20 18.02 -19.08 -0.59
N ILE A 21 18.12 -19.84 0.49
CA ILE A 21 17.97 -21.30 0.51
C ILE A 21 16.55 -21.70 0.97
N LYS A 22 15.81 -20.79 1.63
CA LYS A 22 14.49 -21.05 2.25
C LYS A 22 13.43 -20.07 1.74
N ASN A 23 12.19 -20.20 2.21
CA ASN A 23 11.09 -19.27 1.88
C ASN A 23 11.33 -17.81 2.32
N TYR A 24 12.36 -17.56 3.14
CA TYR A 24 12.72 -16.26 3.67
C TYR A 24 14.25 -16.08 3.64
N CYS A 25 14.70 -14.85 3.40
CA CYS A 25 16.10 -14.48 3.48
C CYS A 25 16.56 -14.41 4.94
N ALA A 26 17.59 -15.18 5.32
CA ALA A 26 18.13 -15.18 6.69
C ALA A 26 18.78 -13.85 7.09
N ASN A 27 19.35 -13.12 6.13
CA ASN A 27 20.05 -11.87 6.40
C ASN A 27 19.10 -10.66 6.58
N CYS A 28 18.08 -10.52 5.73
CA CYS A 28 17.20 -9.35 5.74
C CYS A 28 15.72 -9.64 6.04
N GLY A 29 15.32 -10.91 6.18
CA GLY A 29 13.94 -11.32 6.48
C GLY A 29 12.95 -11.26 5.31
N GLN A 30 13.39 -10.96 4.07
CA GLN A 30 12.48 -10.89 2.92
C GLN A 30 11.89 -12.26 2.56
N LYS A 31 10.56 -12.34 2.37
CA LYS A 31 9.90 -13.53 1.81
C LYS A 31 10.31 -13.72 0.33
N LEU A 32 10.66 -14.94 -0.06
CA LEU A 32 11.04 -15.30 -1.42
C LEU A 32 9.82 -15.43 -2.35
N SER A 33 8.69 -15.88 -1.80
CA SER A 33 7.39 -15.87 -2.47
C SER A 33 6.78 -14.47 -2.40
N THR A 34 7.04 -13.63 -3.39
CA THR A 34 6.18 -12.48 -3.66
C THR A 34 4.96 -12.98 -4.43
N HIS A 35 4.04 -13.66 -3.76
CA HIS A 35 2.79 -14.10 -4.37
C HIS A 35 2.10 -12.90 -5.03
N ARG A 36 1.57 -13.07 -6.25
CA ARG A 36 0.69 -12.07 -6.88
C ARG A 36 -0.45 -11.77 -5.92
N TYR A 37 -0.73 -10.49 -5.69
CA TYR A 37 -1.83 -10.04 -4.83
C TYR A 37 -3.14 -10.70 -5.26
N SER A 38 -3.60 -11.67 -4.49
CA SER A 38 -4.97 -12.17 -4.56
C SER A 38 -5.73 -11.49 -3.43
N LEU A 39 -6.57 -10.52 -3.79
CA LEU A 39 -7.32 -9.68 -2.85
C LEU A 39 -8.11 -10.50 -1.81
N LYS A 40 -8.51 -11.73 -2.18
CA LYS A 40 -9.31 -12.63 -1.35
C LYS A 40 -8.54 -13.22 -0.17
N HIS A 41 -7.29 -13.65 -0.36
CA HIS A 41 -6.45 -14.20 0.72
C HIS A 41 -5.86 -13.12 1.63
N PHE A 42 -5.69 -11.90 1.09
CA PHE A 42 -5.11 -10.78 1.81
C PHE A 42 -6.02 -10.27 2.95
N VAL A 43 -7.33 -10.21 2.73
CA VAL A 43 -8.29 -9.70 3.73
C VAL A 43 -8.46 -10.67 4.90
N GLU A 44 -8.53 -11.98 4.65
CA GLU A 44 -8.78 -12.97 5.70
C GLU A 44 -7.54 -13.27 6.57
N HIS A 45 -6.34 -13.34 5.99
CA HIS A 45 -5.14 -13.78 6.73
C HIS A 45 -4.11 -12.67 6.97
N ASP A 46 -3.86 -11.79 6.00
CA ASP A 46 -2.79 -10.78 6.09
C ASP A 46 -3.24 -9.48 6.79
N PHE A 47 -4.52 -9.13 6.78
CA PHE A 47 -4.99 -7.92 7.47
C PHE A 47 -4.87 -8.07 8.99
N VAL A 48 -5.35 -9.18 9.56
CA VAL A 48 -5.32 -9.41 11.01
C VAL A 48 -3.89 -9.60 11.53
N HIS A 49 -3.07 -10.42 10.84
CA HIS A 49 -1.68 -10.62 11.24
C HIS A 49 -0.79 -9.41 10.91
N GLY A 50 -1.09 -8.72 9.80
CA GLY A 50 -0.36 -7.54 9.35
C GLY A 50 -0.60 -6.34 10.24
N VAL A 51 -1.83 -6.09 10.71
CA VAL A 51 -2.18 -5.03 11.67
C VAL A 51 -1.52 -5.26 13.03
N TRP A 52 -1.37 -6.51 13.47
CA TRP A 52 -0.69 -6.83 14.73
C TRP A 52 0.85 -6.79 14.62
N HIS A 53 1.42 -6.93 13.42
CA HIS A 53 2.85 -6.76 13.13
C HIS A 53 3.22 -5.37 12.54
N VAL A 54 2.35 -4.37 12.74
CA VAL A 54 2.49 -2.99 12.21
C VAL A 54 3.72 -2.24 12.74
N ASP A 55 4.31 -2.66 13.86
CA ASP A 55 5.14 -1.75 14.67
C ASP A 55 6.45 -1.27 14.01
N LYS A 56 7.15 -2.11 13.23
CA LYS A 56 8.47 -1.71 12.67
C LYS A 56 8.42 -1.29 11.21
N GLY A 57 7.59 -1.93 10.38
CA GLY A 57 7.53 -1.64 8.95
C GLY A 57 6.79 -0.34 8.63
N VAL A 58 5.70 -0.03 9.34
CA VAL A 58 4.88 1.15 9.07
C VAL A 58 5.62 2.42 9.43
N LEU A 59 6.20 2.51 10.63
CA LEU A 59 6.95 3.70 11.04
C LEU A 59 8.14 3.97 10.13
N TYR A 60 8.86 2.93 9.70
CA TYR A 60 9.95 3.06 8.74
C TYR A 60 9.45 3.58 7.39
N THR A 61 8.35 3.01 6.88
CA THR A 61 7.75 3.41 5.60
C THR A 61 7.28 4.85 5.64
N ILE A 62 6.60 5.26 6.71
CA ILE A 62 6.16 6.64 6.91
C ILE A 62 7.37 7.59 6.92
N LYS A 63 8.41 7.28 7.71
CA LYS A 63 9.63 8.09 7.77
C LYS A 63 10.30 8.22 6.40
N GLU A 64 10.44 7.14 5.67
CA GLU A 64 11.09 7.15 4.35
C GLU A 64 10.22 7.87 3.30
N LEU A 65 8.89 7.81 3.42
CA LEU A 65 7.98 8.59 2.58
C LEU A 65 8.09 10.10 2.84
N PHE A 66 8.25 10.52 4.09
CA PHE A 66 8.41 11.94 4.42
C PHE A 66 9.80 12.50 4.09
N THR A 67 10.85 11.67 4.17
CA THR A 67 12.23 12.10 3.92
C THR A 67 12.66 11.91 2.46
N ARG A 68 12.30 10.78 1.83
CA ARG A 68 12.73 10.36 0.49
C ARG A 68 11.63 9.55 -0.23
N PRO A 69 10.50 10.17 -0.61
CA PRO A 69 9.35 9.46 -1.17
C PRO A 69 9.68 8.73 -2.48
N GLY A 70 10.41 9.37 -3.40
CA GLY A 70 10.76 8.79 -4.70
C GLY A 70 11.64 7.54 -4.58
N ASN A 71 12.60 7.55 -3.66
CA ASN A 71 13.49 6.40 -3.45
C ASN A 71 12.73 5.22 -2.84
N SER A 72 11.88 5.48 -1.85
CA SER A 72 11.05 4.44 -1.20
C SER A 72 10.19 3.69 -2.20
N VAL A 73 9.50 4.42 -3.07
CA VAL A 73 8.62 3.85 -4.09
C VAL A 73 9.44 3.07 -5.11
N ARG A 74 10.59 3.61 -5.56
CA ARG A 74 11.47 2.94 -6.51
C ARG A 74 12.03 1.62 -5.95
N GLU A 75 12.46 1.61 -4.70
CA GLU A 75 12.96 0.39 -4.04
C GLU A 75 11.87 -0.68 -3.90
N PHE A 76 10.63 -0.29 -3.63
CA PHE A 76 9.51 -1.21 -3.58
C PHE A 76 9.17 -1.84 -4.93
N ILE A 77 9.19 -1.03 -6.00
CA ILE A 77 8.99 -1.50 -7.38
C ILE A 77 10.12 -2.45 -7.79
N GLN A 78 11.36 -2.16 -7.37
CA GLN A 78 12.52 -3.04 -7.55
C GLN A 78 12.47 -4.32 -6.70
N GLY A 79 11.47 -4.48 -5.83
CA GLY A 79 11.26 -5.70 -5.05
C GLY A 79 11.94 -5.72 -3.67
N LYS A 80 12.49 -4.59 -3.21
CA LYS A 80 13.08 -4.47 -1.86
C LYS A 80 11.99 -4.23 -0.80
N ARG A 81 11.30 -5.29 -0.40
CA ARG A 81 10.08 -5.20 0.45
C ARG A 81 10.27 -5.60 1.92
N ALA A 82 11.49 -5.89 2.35
CA ALA A 82 11.73 -6.44 3.69
C ALA A 82 11.38 -5.47 4.84
N ARG A 83 11.67 -4.18 4.62
CA ARG A 83 11.46 -3.11 5.62
C ARG A 83 10.26 -2.23 5.31
N LEU A 84 9.77 -2.28 4.07
CA LEU A 84 8.67 -1.46 3.62
C LEU A 84 7.34 -2.18 3.86
N PHE A 85 6.42 -1.48 4.48
CA PHE A 85 5.06 -1.94 4.67
C PHE A 85 4.32 -1.96 3.32
N ASN A 86 3.31 -2.81 3.22
CA ASN A 86 2.52 -2.89 2.00
C ASN A 86 1.78 -1.56 1.78
N PHE A 87 2.06 -0.90 0.66
CA PHE A 87 1.43 0.36 0.26
C PHE A 87 -0.10 0.28 0.18
N VAL A 88 -0.66 -0.84 -0.32
CA VAL A 88 -2.12 -0.99 -0.42
C VAL A 88 -2.73 -1.00 0.97
N THR A 89 -2.17 -1.79 1.89
CA THR A 89 -2.59 -1.83 3.29
C THR A 89 -2.46 -0.46 3.94
N LEU A 90 -1.35 0.25 3.68
CA LEU A 90 -1.12 1.59 4.22
C LEU A 90 -2.21 2.56 3.79
N ILE A 91 -2.57 2.57 2.50
CA ILE A 91 -3.63 3.43 1.95
C ILE A 91 -4.97 3.08 2.58
N VAL A 92 -5.33 1.79 2.65
CA VAL A 92 -6.58 1.35 3.27
C VAL A 92 -6.64 1.76 4.75
N LEU A 93 -5.55 1.63 5.49
CA LEU A 93 -5.46 2.07 6.89
C LEU A 93 -5.63 3.58 7.01
N ILE A 94 -4.97 4.38 6.17
CA ILE A 94 -5.11 5.84 6.16
C ILE A 94 -6.55 6.25 5.87
N LEU A 95 -7.19 5.64 4.86
CA LEU A 95 -8.58 5.91 4.52
C LEU A 95 -9.54 5.51 5.63
N ALA A 96 -9.33 4.35 6.25
CA ALA A 96 -10.13 3.87 7.37
C ALA A 96 -10.01 4.81 8.58
N ILE A 97 -8.79 5.21 8.95
CA ILE A 97 -8.53 6.17 10.03
C ILE A 97 -9.15 7.53 9.68
N SER A 98 -8.99 8.01 8.46
CA SER A 98 -9.57 9.28 8.02
C SER A 98 -11.09 9.27 8.07
N GLY A 99 -11.74 8.18 7.66
CA GLY A 99 -13.19 8.02 7.73
C GLY A 99 -13.70 7.93 9.17
N LEU A 100 -12.98 7.23 10.05
CA LEU A 100 -13.31 7.11 11.46
C LEU A 100 -13.15 8.45 12.21
N LEU A 101 -12.14 9.25 11.85
CA LEU A 101 -11.89 10.57 12.43
C LEU A 101 -12.77 11.67 11.82
N ALA A 102 -13.37 11.45 10.65
CA ALA A 102 -14.24 12.42 9.97
C ALA A 102 -15.33 13.06 10.87
N PRO A 103 -16.05 12.32 11.74
CA PRO A 103 -17.02 12.95 12.64
C PRO A 103 -16.39 13.80 13.76
N TYR A 104 -15.12 13.58 14.10
CA TYR A 104 -14.40 14.33 15.14
C TYR A 104 -13.63 15.54 14.57
N GLN A 105 -13.38 15.54 13.27
CA GLN A 105 -12.75 16.64 12.56
C GLN A 105 -13.75 17.78 12.35
N GLN A 106 -13.88 18.63 13.36
CA GLN A 106 -14.60 19.91 13.27
C GLN A 106 -13.98 20.89 12.26
N LEU A 107 -12.72 20.68 11.85
CA LEU A 107 -12.12 21.32 10.67
C LEU A 107 -12.57 20.58 9.41
N ARG A 108 -13.59 21.08 8.71
CA ARG A 108 -13.78 20.66 7.33
C ARG A 108 -12.73 21.34 6.48
N LEU A 109 -11.93 20.57 5.75
CA LEU A 109 -10.95 21.10 4.79
C LEU A 109 -11.61 22.08 3.79
N VAL A 110 -12.88 21.85 3.48
CA VAL A 110 -13.74 22.74 2.69
C VAL A 110 -13.78 24.15 3.28
N ASP A 111 -13.83 24.31 4.60
CA ASP A 111 -13.95 25.63 5.24
C ASP A 111 -12.69 26.48 5.13
N ILE A 112 -11.53 25.84 4.96
CA ILE A 112 -10.21 26.48 4.82
C ILE A 112 -9.88 26.78 3.35
N MET A 113 -10.61 26.17 2.41
CA MET A 113 -10.43 26.42 1.00
C MET A 113 -10.99 27.80 0.58
N PRO A 114 -10.30 28.52 -0.32
CA PRO A 114 -10.80 29.79 -0.85
C PRO A 114 -12.15 29.60 -1.53
N GLN A 115 -12.98 30.66 -1.52
CA GLN A 115 -14.34 30.61 -2.07
C GLN A 115 -14.40 30.16 -3.53
N SER A 116 -13.37 30.47 -4.32
CA SER A 116 -13.22 30.00 -5.70
C SER A 116 -13.28 28.46 -5.83
N ILE A 117 -12.71 27.73 -4.86
CA ILE A 117 -12.74 26.27 -4.86
C ILE A 117 -14.12 25.77 -4.42
N LYS A 118 -14.77 26.41 -3.43
CA LYS A 118 -16.13 26.05 -3.00
C LYS A 118 -17.14 26.20 -4.15
N ASP A 119 -17.06 27.30 -4.90
CA ASP A 119 -17.95 27.57 -6.04
C ASP A 119 -17.69 26.60 -7.20
N THR A 120 -16.41 26.27 -7.43
CA THR A 120 -16.03 25.26 -8.43
C THR A 120 -16.58 23.89 -8.03
N MET A 121 -16.45 23.48 -6.77
CA MET A 121 -16.97 22.20 -6.27
C MET A 121 -18.50 22.13 -6.37
N ASN A 122 -19.22 23.19 -6.01
CA ASN A 122 -20.68 23.25 -6.17
C ASN A 122 -21.12 23.18 -7.64
N THR A 123 -20.33 23.77 -8.55
CA THR A 123 -20.61 23.70 -9.99
C THR A 123 -20.35 22.30 -10.54
N ILE A 124 -19.27 21.65 -10.11
CA ILE A 124 -18.94 20.26 -10.47
C ILE A 124 -20.01 19.30 -9.92
N ASP A 125 -20.47 19.50 -8.70
CA ASP A 125 -21.51 18.69 -8.07
C ASP A 125 -22.84 18.80 -8.84
N LYS A 126 -23.24 20.04 -9.19
CA LYS A 126 -24.40 20.28 -10.06
C LYS A 126 -24.24 19.67 -11.44
N PHE A 127 -23.04 19.70 -12.03
CA PHE A 127 -22.79 19.09 -13.33
C PHE A 127 -22.86 17.56 -13.26
N SER A 128 -22.24 16.96 -12.23
CA SER A 128 -22.21 15.51 -11.99
C SER A 128 -23.62 14.95 -11.79
N THR A 129 -24.43 15.61 -10.96
CA THR A 129 -25.82 15.22 -10.70
C THR A 129 -26.74 15.44 -11.91
N LYS A 130 -26.46 16.46 -12.74
CA LYS A 130 -27.23 16.75 -13.96
C LYS A 130 -26.90 15.80 -15.12
N TYR A 131 -25.66 15.33 -15.22
CA TYR A 131 -25.21 14.46 -16.30
C TYR A 131 -24.51 13.19 -15.77
N PRO A 132 -25.22 12.32 -15.03
CA PRO A 132 -24.63 11.12 -14.45
C PRO A 132 -24.05 10.18 -15.52
N LYS A 133 -24.66 10.14 -16.72
CA LYS A 133 -24.19 9.35 -17.86
C LYS A 133 -22.84 9.81 -18.40
N VAL A 134 -22.55 11.12 -18.36
CA VAL A 134 -21.27 11.67 -18.81
C VAL A 134 -20.16 11.32 -17.83
N VAL A 135 -20.44 11.36 -16.53
CA VAL A 135 -19.49 10.96 -15.48
C VAL A 135 -19.09 9.49 -15.63
N ILE A 136 -20.07 8.60 -15.88
CA ILE A 136 -19.82 7.17 -16.10
C ILE A 136 -18.94 6.96 -17.35
N LEU A 137 -19.19 7.73 -18.42
CA LEU A 137 -18.44 7.61 -19.67
C LEU A 137 -16.98 8.10 -19.56
N ILE A 138 -16.70 9.02 -18.63
CA ILE A 138 -15.33 9.50 -18.32
C ILE A 138 -14.55 8.51 -17.45
N LEU A 139 -15.24 7.70 -16.63
CA LEU A 139 -14.63 6.75 -15.70
C LEU A 139 -14.34 5.36 -16.31
N ILE A 140 -14.90 5.07 -17.49
CA ILE A 140 -14.65 3.86 -18.30
C ILE A 140 -13.46 4.11 -19.23
#